data_AF-A0A832JWX5-F1
#
_entry.id   AF-A0A832JWX5-F1
#
_cell.length_a   1.000
_cell.length_b   1.000
_cell.length_c   1.000
_cell.angle_alpha   90.00
_cell.angle_beta   90.00
_cell.angle_gamma   90.00
#
_symmetry.space_group_name_H-M   'P 1'
#
loop_
_entity.id
_entity.type
_entity.pdbx_description
1 polymer ?
#
loop_
_entity_poly.entity_id
_entity_poly.type
_entity_poly.pdbx_seq_one_letter_code
_entity_poly.pdbx_strand_id
1 'polypeptide(L)'
;MVIMPIRYRCRMCGHVIFEFKRVGQDFNGVPTPLEVFRLTGGICPACKRHLELLKPEEYRSYIVIRQRIVVSTKQIQAPIMLTQLEVKTAST
;
A
#
# COMPACT_ATOMS: atom_id res chain seq x y z
N MET A 1 7.36 0.09 -10.00
CA MET A 1 6.13 -0.73 -9.90
C MET A 1 5.15 -0.02 -8.98
N VAL A 2 3.95 0.29 -9.45
CA VAL A 2 2.96 1.07 -8.68
C VAL A 2 1.97 0.09 -8.09
N ILE A 3 1.97 -0.05 -6.77
CA ILE A 3 1.03 -0.92 -6.07
C ILE A 3 -0.13 -0.01 -5.65
N MET A 4 -1.33 -0.24 -6.18
CA MET A 4 -2.56 0.36 -5.66
C MET A 4 -3.24 -0.67 -4.75
N PRO A 5 -2.89 -0.73 -3.45
CA PRO A 5 -3.52 -1.69 -2.57
C PRO A 5 -4.94 -1.25 -2.23
N ILE A 6 -5.91 -2.13 -2.51
CA ILE A 6 -7.26 -1.98 -1.95
C ILE A 6 -7.19 -2.40 -0.48
N ARG A 7 -7.64 -1.52 0.41
CA ARG A 7 -7.60 -1.74 1.86
C ARG A 7 -9.00 -1.74 2.44
N TYR A 8 -9.33 -2.82 3.13
CA TYR A 8 -10.54 -2.93 3.94
C TYR A 8 -10.19 -2.44 5.33
N ARG A 9 -10.87 -1.40 5.81
CA ARG A 9 -10.59 -0.78 7.10
C ARG A 9 -11.77 -0.90 8.03
N CYS A 10 -11.49 -1.11 9.30
CA CYS A 10 -12.48 -0.98 10.34
C CYS A 10 -12.97 0.47 10.40
N ARG A 11 -14.28 0.69 10.22
CA ARG A 11 -14.91 2.00 10.33
C ARG A 11 -14.67 2.67 11.69
N MET A 12 -14.60 1.88 12.75
CA MET A 12 -14.54 2.38 14.13
C MET A 12 -13.14 2.80 14.59
N CYS A 13 -12.09 2.10 14.14
CA CYS A 13 -10.71 2.34 14.62
C CYS A 13 -9.68 2.57 13.50
N GLY A 14 -10.08 2.44 12.24
CA GLY A 14 -9.20 2.63 11.08
C GLY A 14 -8.22 1.49 10.82
N HIS A 15 -8.18 0.45 11.66
CA HIS A 15 -7.31 -0.72 11.46
C HIS A 15 -7.56 -1.36 10.10
N VAL A 16 -6.49 -1.68 9.38
CA VAL A 16 -6.55 -2.38 8.08
C VAL A 16 -6.80 -3.85 8.36
N ILE A 17 -8.01 -4.30 8.07
CA ILE A 17 -8.44 -5.69 8.27
C ILE A 17 -7.84 -6.58 7.19
N PHE A 18 -7.85 -6.09 5.95
CA PHE A 18 -7.31 -6.81 4.80
C PHE A 18 -6.70 -5.84 3.80
N GLU A 19 -5.57 -6.23 3.21
CA GLU A 19 -4.90 -5.48 2.15
C GLU A 19 -4.74 -6.38 0.92
N PHE A 20 -5.41 -6.02 -0.16
CA PHE A 20 -5.24 -6.66 -1.45
C PHE A 20 -4.00 -6.06 -2.15
N LYS A 21 -2.92 -6.83 -2.24
CA LYS A 21 -1.65 -6.39 -2.85
C LYS A 21 -1.49 -6.87 -4.29
N ARG A 22 -1.91 -8.10 -4.57
CA ARG A 22 -1.82 -8.74 -5.89
C ARG A 22 -2.89 -9.81 -6.09
N VAL A 23 -3.20 -10.10 -7.34
CA VAL A 23 -4.07 -11.23 -7.72
C VAL A 23 -3.40 -12.55 -7.30
N GLY A 24 -4.19 -13.47 -6.74
CA GLY A 24 -3.72 -14.80 -6.32
C GLY A 24 -2.97 -14.83 -4.98
N GLN A 25 -3.09 -13.80 -4.13
CA GLN A 25 -2.56 -13.87 -2.76
C GLN A 25 -3.40 -14.80 -1.86
N ASP A 26 -4.70 -14.54 -1.79
CA ASP A 26 -5.66 -15.18 -0.88
C ASP A 26 -7.00 -15.43 -1.61
N PHE A 27 -7.26 -14.67 -2.68
CA PHE A 27 -8.46 -14.73 -3.49
C PHE A 27 -8.09 -14.64 -4.98
N ASN A 28 -8.96 -15.20 -5.83
CA ASN A 28 -8.80 -15.13 -7.30
C ASN A 28 -8.93 -13.69 -7.82
N GLY A 29 -9.47 -12.77 -7.02
CA GLY A 29 -9.63 -11.35 -7.34
C GLY A 29 -9.69 -10.49 -6.08
N VAL A 30 -10.28 -9.31 -6.19
CA VAL A 30 -10.51 -8.43 -5.03
C VAL A 30 -11.66 -9.02 -4.21
N PRO A 31 -11.45 -9.36 -2.92
CA PRO A 31 -12.52 -9.93 -2.10
C PRO A 31 -13.62 -8.90 -1.86
N THR A 32 -14.85 -9.33 -1.82
CA THR A 32 -15.99 -8.51 -1.40
C THR A 32 -15.90 -8.15 0.09
N PRO A 33 -16.53 -7.05 0.53
CA PRO A 33 -16.63 -6.76 1.97
C PRO A 33 -17.19 -7.92 2.80
N LEU A 34 -18.08 -8.74 2.23
CA LEU A 34 -18.64 -9.92 2.88
C LEU A 34 -17.60 -11.03 3.08
N GLU A 35 -16.75 -11.28 2.09
CA GLU A 35 -15.65 -12.24 2.24
C GLU A 35 -14.69 -11.79 3.34
N VAL A 36 -14.32 -10.51 3.36
CA VAL A 36 -13.46 -9.94 4.41
C VAL A 36 -14.12 -10.00 5.78
N PHE A 37 -15.43 -9.75 5.87
CA PHE A 37 -16.19 -9.89 7.11
C PHE A 37 -16.17 -11.32 7.66
N ARG A 38 -16.33 -12.32 6.78
CA ARG A 38 -16.29 -13.74 7.15
C ARG A 38 -14.90 -14.17 7.62
N LEU A 39 -13.83 -13.65 7.02
CA LEU A 39 -12.44 -13.93 7.45
C LEU A 39 -12.20 -13.59 8.93
N THR A 40 -12.84 -12.55 9.45
CA THR A 40 -12.65 -12.12 10.85
C THR A 40 -13.77 -12.57 11.79
N GLY A 41 -14.70 -13.42 11.31
CA GLY A 41 -15.89 -13.80 12.07
C GLY A 41 -16.76 -12.60 12.47
N GLY A 42 -16.73 -11.52 11.70
CA GLY A 42 -17.49 -10.30 11.98
C GLY A 42 -16.97 -9.45 13.14
N ILE A 43 -15.76 -9.70 13.66
CA ILE A 43 -15.17 -8.93 14.76
C ILE A 43 -13.86 -8.29 14.31
N CYS A 44 -13.66 -7.00 14.63
CA CYS A 44 -12.39 -6.33 14.36
C CYS A 44 -11.26 -6.92 15.23
N PRO A 45 -10.14 -7.37 14.66
CA PRO A 45 -9.05 -7.96 15.44
C PRO A 45 -8.37 -6.96 16.37
N ALA A 46 -8.38 -5.67 16.02
CA ALA A 46 -7.74 -4.61 16.81
C ALA A 46 -8.66 -4.07 17.92
N CYS A 47 -9.81 -3.50 17.58
CA CYS A 47 -10.69 -2.84 18.57
C CYS A 47 -11.77 -3.76 19.18
N LYS A 48 -11.86 -5.02 18.74
CA LYS A 48 -12.81 -6.05 19.21
C LYS A 48 -14.29 -5.71 19.06
N ARG A 49 -14.63 -4.65 18.31
CA ARG A 49 -16.03 -4.30 18.00
C ARG A 49 -16.54 -5.15 16.84
N HIS A 50 -17.86 -5.36 16.83
CA HIS A 50 -18.55 -5.95 15.69
C HIS A 50 -18.36 -5.09 14.45
N LEU A 51 -18.00 -5.74 13.35
CA LEU A 51 -18.02 -5.14 12.04
C LEU A 51 -19.48 -5.05 11.57
N GLU A 52 -19.81 -3.98 10.86
CA GLU A 52 -21.13 -3.81 10.27
C GLU A 52 -21.08 -4.32 8.84
N LEU A 53 -21.91 -5.31 8.52
CA LEU A 53 -22.05 -5.79 7.16
C LEU A 53 -23.11 -4.93 6.46
N LEU A 54 -22.65 -3.99 5.65
CA LEU A 54 -23.51 -3.14 4.83
C LEU A 54 -23.95 -3.87 3.57
N LYS A 55 -25.15 -3.56 3.07
CA LYS A 55 -25.60 -4.04 1.76
C LYS A 55 -24.75 -3.43 0.63
N PRO A 56 -24.71 -4.06 -0.56
CA PRO A 56 -23.93 -3.56 -1.69
C PRO A 56 -24.19 -2.10 -2.08
N GLU A 57 -25.42 -1.65 -1.92
CA GLU A 57 -25.84 -0.28 -2.24
C GLU A 57 -25.27 0.73 -1.23
N GLU A 58 -25.08 0.30 0.01
CA GLU A 58 -24.73 1.15 1.14
C GLU A 58 -23.22 1.38 1.26
N TYR A 59 -22.38 0.39 0.94
CA TYR A 59 -20.93 0.58 1.14
C TYR A 59 -20.27 1.52 0.12
N ARG A 60 -20.96 1.86 -0.99
CA ARG A 60 -20.42 2.72 -2.06
C ARG A 60 -19.98 4.09 -1.57
N SER A 61 -20.74 4.68 -0.64
CA SER A 61 -20.44 6.00 -0.07
C SER A 61 -19.18 6.01 0.82
N TYR A 62 -18.71 4.83 1.26
CA TYR A 62 -17.54 4.70 2.11
C TYR A 62 -16.25 4.38 1.32
N ILE A 63 -16.34 4.21 0.00
CA ILE A 63 -15.17 3.95 -0.84
C ILE A 63 -14.39 5.24 -1.01
N VAL A 64 -13.21 5.30 -0.39
CA VAL A 64 -12.30 6.45 -0.49
C VAL A 64 -11.22 6.16 -1.53
N ILE A 65 -11.32 6.80 -2.69
CA ILE A 65 -10.27 6.76 -3.73
C ILE A 65 -9.24 7.85 -3.39
N ARG A 66 -8.03 7.42 -3.03
CA ARG A 66 -6.91 8.35 -2.81
C ARG A 66 -6.18 8.58 -4.12
N GLN A 67 -6.02 9.85 -4.50
CA GLN A 67 -5.19 10.21 -5.64
C GLN A 67 -3.74 9.80 -5.40
N ARG A 68 -3.08 9.39 -6.48
CA ARG A 68 -1.66 9.06 -6.44
C ARG A 68 -0.86 10.35 -6.26
N ILE A 69 -0.11 10.43 -5.17
CA ILE A 69 0.87 11.51 -4.97
C ILE A 69 2.12 11.13 -5.78
N VAL A 70 2.38 11.85 -6.86
CA VAL A 70 3.64 11.72 -7.61
C VAL A 70 4.66 12.63 -6.93
N VAL A 71 5.51 12.05 -6.08
CA VAL A 71 6.59 12.80 -5.45
C VAL A 71 7.67 13.04 -6.51
N SER A 72 7.78 14.28 -7.01
CA SER A 72 8.87 14.68 -7.89
C SER A 72 10.15 14.79 -7.06
N THR A 73 11.05 13.82 -7.21
CA THR A 73 12.39 13.90 -6.62
C THR A 73 13.19 14.93 -7.43
N LYS A 74 13.43 16.12 -6.87
CA LYS A 74 14.48 17.02 -7.39
C LYS A 74 15.80 16.26 -7.33
N GLN A 75 16.38 15.94 -8.49
CA GLN A 75 17.74 15.41 -8.56
C GLN A 75 18.69 16.48 -8.06
N ILE A 76 19.32 16.24 -6.91
CA ILE A 76 20.46 17.05 -6.46
C ILE A 76 21.67 16.47 -7.18
N GLN A 77 22.10 17.09 -8.27
CA GLN A 77 23.37 16.78 -8.91
C GLN A 77 24.50 17.29 -8.02
N ALA A 78 25.15 16.38 -7.30
CA ALA A 78 26.44 16.67 -6.68
C ALA A 78 27.50 16.74 -7.79
N PRO A 79 28.36 17.77 -7.84
CA PRO A 79 29.46 17.81 -8.78
C PRO A 79 30.44 16.69 -8.43
N ILE A 80 30.68 15.78 -9.38
CA ILE A 80 31.76 14.81 -9.31
C ILE A 80 33.07 15.58 -9.48
N MET A 81 33.77 15.87 -8.38
CA MET A 81 35.14 16.35 -8.44
C MET A 81 36.04 15.19 -8.89
N LEU A 82 36.54 15.26 -10.12
CA LEU A 82 37.57 14.36 -10.64
C LEU A 82 38.90 14.70 -9.94
N THR A 83 39.33 13.90 -8.98
CA THR A 83 40.73 13.91 -8.54
C THR A 83 41.55 13.14 -9.57
N GLN A 84 42.42 13.84 -10.30
CA GLN A 84 43.40 13.22 -11.17
C GLN A 84 44.42 12.45 -10.33
N LEU A 85 44.51 11.14 -10.54
CA LEU A 85 45.59 10.29 -10.04
C LEU A 85 46.79 10.46 -10.98
N GLU A 86 47.81 11.18 -10.54
CA GLU A 86 49.11 11.25 -11.22
C GLU A 86 49.78 9.86 -11.19
N VAL A 87 49.76 9.18 -12.34
CA VAL A 87 50.53 7.95 -12.56
C VAL A 87 52.01 8.34 -12.69
N LYS A 88 52.80 8.11 -11.64
CA LYS A 88 54.26 8.22 -11.73
C LYS A 88 54.79 7.15 -12.67
N THR A 89 55.31 7.58 -13.81
CA THR A 89 56.11 6.78 -14.73
C THR A 89 57.38 6.32 -14.03
N ALA A 90 57.53 5.01 -13.84
CA ALA A 90 58.80 4.37 -13.52
C ALA A 90 59.41 3.84 -14.82
N SER A 91 60.35 4.60 -15.35
CA SER A 91 61.27 4.22 -16.41
C SER A 91 62.35 3.28 -15.87
N THR A 92 62.51 2.11 -16.50
CA THR A 92 63.78 1.38 -16.58
C THR A 92 63.79 0.58 -17.88
#